data_AF-A0A2V8WRJ6-F1
#
_entry.id   AF-A0A2V8WRJ6-F1
#
_cell.length_a   1.000
_cell.length_b   1.000
_cell.length_c   1.000
_cell.angle_alpha   90.00
_cell.angle_beta   90.00
_cell.angle_gamma   90.00
#
_symmetry.space_group_name_H-M   'P 1'
#
loop_
_entity.id
_entity.type
_entity.pdbx_description
1 polymer ?
#
loop_
_entity_poly.entity_id
_entity_poly.type
_entity_poly.pdbx_seq_one_letter_code
_entity_poly.pdbx_strand_id
1 'polypeptide(L)'
;MRFGGRTQFNATNAEHEVLKAGNMSFLETLHLPAGNSYSFEVLVKDLQSGKVSRGESGLYLREPDPELALSTILLARDVEKSGRSGGQFLSAGDVKILPSARCEFHNGDNLIFYFDVYNVRLQADKKTDLSVEVFLLQDGRRVNLNLPSYRLSQSVTEPFPRVTVARFIQLAGLAAGDYSLVVNVRDALAEQSQSAHASFTVVN
;
A
#
# COMPACT_ATOMS: atom_id res chain seq x y z
N MET A 1 13.46 -18.33 -14.01
CA MET A 1 13.36 -17.27 -15.04
C MET A 1 13.69 -15.94 -14.37
N ARG A 2 14.50 -15.07 -14.97
CA ARG A 2 14.82 -13.74 -14.42
C ARG A 2 14.01 -12.69 -15.17
N PHE A 3 13.34 -11.82 -14.43
CA PHE A 3 12.56 -10.71 -14.96
C PHE A 3 13.16 -9.39 -14.49
N GLY A 4 12.93 -8.32 -15.25
CA GLY A 4 13.42 -6.97 -14.93
C GLY A 4 14.55 -6.49 -15.86
N GLY A 5 14.72 -5.17 -15.89
CA GLY A 5 15.72 -4.50 -16.72
C GLY A 5 16.52 -3.48 -15.92
N ARG A 6 17.59 -2.96 -16.52
CA ARG A 6 18.34 -1.84 -15.94
C ARG A 6 17.57 -0.55 -16.18
N THR A 7 17.29 0.18 -15.12
CA THR A 7 16.84 1.57 -15.20
C THR A 7 17.98 2.49 -14.83
N GLN A 8 18.22 3.52 -15.64
CA GLN A 8 19.25 4.52 -15.38
C GLN A 8 18.59 5.89 -15.19
N PHE A 9 18.95 6.55 -14.09
CA PHE A 9 18.56 7.92 -13.81
C PHE A 9 19.73 8.82 -14.12
N ASN A 10 19.53 9.72 -15.08
CA ASN A 10 20.49 10.78 -15.35
C ASN A 10 20.07 11.98 -14.51
N ALA A 11 20.87 12.32 -13.51
CA ALA A 11 20.68 13.48 -12.66
C ALA A 11 21.92 14.37 -12.79
N THR A 12 21.70 15.68 -12.78
CA THR A 12 22.77 16.66 -12.55
C THR A 12 23.34 16.51 -11.14
N ASN A 13 24.51 17.08 -10.87
CA ASN A 13 25.09 17.04 -9.52
C ASN A 13 24.16 17.63 -8.46
N ALA A 14 23.44 18.72 -8.79
CA ALA A 14 22.50 19.35 -7.87
C ALA A 14 21.30 18.44 -7.56
N GLU A 15 20.71 17.81 -8.58
CA GLU A 15 19.63 16.83 -8.41
C GLU A 15 20.10 15.59 -7.65
N HIS A 16 21.34 15.15 -7.88
CA HIS A 16 21.92 14.02 -7.16
C HIS A 16 22.02 14.28 -5.66
N GLU A 17 22.46 15.47 -5.24
CA GLU A 17 22.51 15.82 -3.81
C GLU A 17 21.12 15.86 -3.16
N VAL A 18 20.09 16.31 -3.89
CA VAL A 18 18.70 16.25 -3.40
C VAL A 18 18.21 14.81 -3.29
N LEU A 19 18.48 13.97 -4.30
CA LEU A 19 18.07 12.57 -4.32
C LEU A 19 18.73 11.72 -3.23
N LYS A 20 19.97 12.05 -2.81
CA LYS A 20 20.65 11.35 -1.70
C LYS A 20 19.86 11.38 -0.39
N ALA A 21 19.17 12.48 -0.12
CA ALA A 21 18.34 12.62 1.07
C ALA A 21 16.90 12.11 0.86
N GLY A 22 16.50 11.90 -0.40
CA GLY A 22 15.15 11.53 -0.79
C GLY A 22 14.93 10.02 -0.94
N ASN A 23 13.78 9.69 -1.54
CA ASN A 23 13.43 8.32 -1.92
C ASN A 23 13.22 8.25 -3.43
N MET A 24 13.47 7.07 -4.01
CA MET A 24 13.16 6.77 -5.40
C MET A 24 12.16 5.62 -5.44
N SER A 25 11.11 5.75 -6.25
CA SER A 25 10.05 4.75 -6.36
C SER A 25 9.93 4.27 -7.80
N PHE A 26 9.87 2.95 -7.96
CA PHE A 26 9.65 2.29 -9.25
C PHE A 26 8.49 1.33 -9.13
N LEU A 27 7.70 1.24 -10.19
CA LEU A 27 6.62 0.28 -10.30
C LEU A 27 6.86 -0.58 -11.53
N GLU A 28 7.01 -1.88 -11.29
CA GLU A 28 7.04 -2.90 -12.32
C GLU A 28 5.87 -3.86 -12.09
N THR A 29 5.18 -4.22 -13.18
CA THR A 29 4.07 -5.19 -13.11
C THR A 29 4.50 -6.47 -13.80
N LEU A 30 4.49 -7.57 -13.06
CA LEU A 30 4.90 -8.89 -13.52
C LEU A 30 3.73 -9.87 -13.39
N HIS A 31 3.57 -10.75 -14.38
CA HIS A 31 2.64 -11.87 -14.30
C HIS A 31 3.44 -13.11 -13.90
N LEU A 32 3.18 -13.63 -12.71
CA LEU A 32 3.93 -14.73 -12.11
C LEU A 32 2.97 -15.87 -11.77
N PRO A 33 3.31 -17.13 -12.09
CA PRO A 33 2.54 -18.29 -11.64
C PRO A 33 2.43 -18.37 -10.11
N ALA A 34 1.24 -18.64 -9.59
CA ALA A 34 1.06 -18.89 -8.17
C ALA A 34 1.69 -20.22 -7.72
N GLY A 35 1.77 -20.43 -6.41
CA GLY A 35 2.32 -21.63 -5.79
C GLY A 35 3.85 -21.70 -5.78
N ASN A 36 4.54 -20.63 -6.21
CA ASN A 36 5.99 -20.60 -6.41
C ASN A 36 6.69 -19.58 -5.49
N SER A 37 7.95 -19.85 -5.18
CA SER A 37 8.84 -18.90 -4.51
C SER A 37 9.62 -18.08 -5.52
N TYR A 38 9.72 -16.78 -5.24
CA TYR A 38 10.43 -15.79 -6.02
C TYR A 38 11.47 -15.09 -5.15
N SER A 39 12.57 -14.65 -5.78
CA SER A 39 13.51 -13.71 -5.18
C SER A 39 13.52 -12.43 -6.00
N PHE A 40 13.42 -11.30 -5.31
CA PHE A 40 13.57 -9.97 -5.86
C PHE A 40 14.93 -9.43 -5.44
N GLU A 41 15.76 -9.10 -6.41
CA GLU A 41 17.06 -8.48 -6.17
C GLU A 41 17.09 -7.09 -6.77
N VAL A 42 17.50 -6.11 -5.96
CA VAL A 42 17.73 -4.74 -6.39
C VAL A 42 19.22 -4.43 -6.23
N LEU A 43 19.84 -4.02 -7.33
CA LEU A 43 21.22 -3.53 -7.34
C LEU A 43 21.20 -2.04 -7.64
N VAL A 44 21.72 -1.22 -6.74
CA VAL A 44 21.87 0.21 -6.92
C VAL A 44 23.35 0.52 -7.06
N LYS A 45 23.72 1.20 -8.14
CA LYS A 45 25.08 1.70 -8.37
C LYS A 45 25.04 3.21 -8.49
N ASP A 46 25.74 3.88 -7.58
CA ASP A 46 26.05 5.29 -7.71
C ASP A 46 27.20 5.44 -8.72
N LEU A 47 26.93 6.10 -9.85
CA LEU A 47 27.92 6.29 -10.92
C LEU A 47 28.96 7.37 -10.59
N GLN A 48 28.66 8.28 -9.65
CA GLN A 48 29.59 9.33 -9.23
C GLN A 48 30.61 8.79 -8.22
N SER A 49 30.17 8.09 -7.17
CA SER A 49 31.08 7.52 -6.16
C SER A 49 31.58 6.12 -6.50
N GLY A 50 30.94 5.43 -7.46
CA GLY A 50 31.22 4.04 -7.80
C GLY A 50 30.69 3.02 -6.78
N LYS A 51 30.05 3.47 -5.69
CA LYS A 51 29.49 2.58 -4.66
C LYS A 51 28.35 1.74 -5.23
N VAL A 52 28.30 0.49 -4.78
CA VAL A 52 27.26 -0.47 -5.15
C VAL A 52 26.61 -0.99 -3.88
N SER A 53 25.29 -1.06 -3.89
CA SER A 53 24.49 -1.66 -2.85
C SER A 53 23.55 -2.70 -3.45
N ARG A 54 23.32 -3.79 -2.72
CA ARG A 54 22.46 -4.91 -3.12
C ARG A 54 21.42 -5.12 -2.03
N GLY A 55 20.16 -5.25 -2.42
CA GLY A 55 19.07 -5.71 -1.56
C GLY A 55 18.43 -6.94 -2.18
N GLU A 56 18.04 -7.90 -1.34
CA GLU A 56 17.36 -9.12 -1.78
C GLU A 56 16.18 -9.40 -0.85
N SER A 57 15.05 -9.85 -1.43
CA SER A 57 13.86 -10.23 -0.70
C SER A 57 13.19 -11.44 -1.34
N GLY A 58 12.79 -12.40 -0.50
CA GLY A 58 12.03 -13.57 -0.94
C GLY A 58 10.53 -13.33 -0.86
N LEU A 59 9.78 -13.83 -1.85
CA LEU A 59 8.32 -13.84 -1.85
C LEU A 59 7.83 -15.24 -2.20
N TYR A 60 7.06 -15.85 -1.32
CA TYR A 60 6.23 -16.98 -1.71
C TYR A 60 4.89 -16.46 -2.24
N LEU A 61 4.67 -16.58 -3.55
CA LEU A 61 3.42 -16.19 -4.19
C LEU A 61 2.41 -17.32 -4.01
N ARG A 62 1.57 -17.19 -2.99
CA ARG A 62 0.52 -18.16 -2.68
C ARG A 62 -0.52 -18.25 -3.80
N GLU A 63 -1.20 -19.39 -3.85
CA GLU A 63 -2.44 -19.51 -4.62
C GLU A 63 -3.44 -18.44 -4.16
N PRO A 64 -4.23 -17.85 -5.08
CA PRO A 64 -5.28 -16.92 -4.71
C PRO A 64 -6.23 -17.58 -3.71
N ASP A 65 -6.55 -16.84 -2.65
CA ASP A 65 -7.58 -17.27 -1.71
C ASP A 65 -8.92 -17.33 -2.44
N PRO A 66 -9.74 -18.39 -2.28
CA PRO A 66 -11.11 -18.40 -2.82
C PRO A 66 -12.09 -17.55 -1.99
N GLU A 67 -11.74 -17.18 -0.76
CA GLU A 67 -12.56 -16.41 0.17
C GLU A 67 -12.17 -14.92 0.21
N LEU A 68 -12.89 -14.14 1.02
CA LEU A 68 -12.60 -12.72 1.23
C LEU A 68 -11.12 -12.51 1.63
N ALA A 69 -10.40 -11.78 0.77
CA ALA A 69 -8.97 -11.55 0.94
C ALA A 69 -8.61 -10.07 0.80
N LEU A 70 -7.54 -9.66 1.49
CA LEU A 70 -6.99 -8.30 1.46
C LEU A 70 -5.58 -8.34 0.87
N SER A 71 -5.24 -7.35 0.02
CA SER A 71 -3.84 -7.11 -0.30
C SER A 71 -3.07 -6.63 0.93
N THR A 72 -1.75 -6.63 0.84
CA THR A 72 -0.90 -5.83 1.75
C THR A 72 -1.40 -4.39 1.80
N ILE A 73 -1.44 -3.81 3.00
CA ILE A 73 -1.74 -2.40 3.19
C ILE A 73 -0.48 -1.60 2.87
N LEU A 74 -0.58 -0.72 1.89
CA LEU A 74 0.47 0.24 1.57
C LEU A 74 0.19 1.54 2.31
N LEU A 75 1.19 2.04 3.04
CA LEU A 75 1.12 3.30 3.75
C LEU A 75 1.81 4.39 2.93
N ALA A 76 1.22 5.57 2.87
CA ALA A 76 1.69 6.70 2.09
C ALA A 76 1.46 8.00 2.85
N ARG A 77 2.27 9.01 2.53
CA ARG A 77 2.07 10.39 2.96
C ARG A 77 1.61 11.27 1.80
N ASP A 78 2.16 10.99 0.62
CA ASP A 78 2.04 11.83 -0.55
C ASP A 78 1.15 11.20 -1.63
N VAL A 79 0.50 12.07 -2.39
CA VAL A 79 -0.24 11.72 -3.59
C VAL A 79 0.13 12.67 -4.72
N GLU A 80 0.07 12.18 -5.95
CA GLU A 80 0.20 12.98 -7.15
C GLU A 80 -1.15 13.07 -7.85
N LYS A 81 -1.55 14.27 -8.29
CA LYS A 81 -2.70 14.39 -9.17
C LYS A 81 -2.40 13.68 -10.48
N SER A 82 -3.23 12.73 -10.86
CA SER A 82 -3.10 11.95 -12.08
C SER A 82 -4.26 12.27 -13.02
N GLY A 83 -3.96 12.43 -14.31
CA GLY A 83 -4.98 12.67 -15.33
C GLY A 83 -5.72 11.39 -15.76
N ARG A 84 -5.42 10.23 -15.18
CA ARG A 84 -5.98 8.93 -15.57
C ARG A 84 -6.96 8.45 -14.51
N SER A 85 -8.22 8.31 -14.90
CA SER A 85 -9.31 7.86 -14.05
C SER A 85 -9.22 6.35 -13.78
N GLY A 86 -8.98 5.96 -12.52
CA GLY A 86 -9.32 4.65 -11.94
C GLY A 86 -8.69 3.38 -12.54
N GLY A 87 -8.55 2.33 -11.72
CA GLY A 87 -8.24 0.96 -12.19
C GLY A 87 -6.76 0.59 -12.37
N GLN A 88 -5.86 1.57 -12.42
CA GLN A 88 -4.42 1.31 -12.35
C GLN A 88 -3.97 1.03 -10.90
N PHE A 89 -2.98 0.14 -10.71
CA PHE A 89 -2.38 -0.09 -9.39
C PHE A 89 -1.84 1.23 -8.81
N LEU A 90 -2.02 1.45 -7.50
CA LEU A 90 -1.73 2.69 -6.79
C LEU A 90 -2.56 3.91 -7.22
N SER A 91 -3.67 3.73 -7.92
CA SER A 91 -4.55 4.84 -8.30
C SER A 91 -5.89 4.77 -7.57
N ALA A 92 -6.34 5.92 -7.07
CA ALA A 92 -7.64 6.07 -6.46
C ALA A 92 -8.27 7.38 -6.96
N GLY A 93 -9.37 7.30 -7.70
CA GLY A 93 -9.96 8.48 -8.34
C GLY A 93 -9.01 9.10 -9.37
N ASP A 94 -8.71 10.40 -9.20
CA ASP A 94 -7.80 11.22 -10.01
C ASP A 94 -6.44 11.43 -9.32
N VAL A 95 -6.10 10.59 -8.34
CA VAL A 95 -4.79 10.64 -7.68
C VAL A 95 -4.05 9.32 -7.78
N LYS A 96 -2.73 9.43 -7.85
CA LYS A 96 -1.78 8.34 -7.72
C LYS A 96 -1.17 8.38 -6.32
N ILE A 97 -1.24 7.27 -5.61
CA ILE A 97 -0.67 7.08 -4.29
C ILE A 97 0.84 6.85 -4.43
N LEU A 98 1.63 7.47 -3.56
CA LEU A 98 3.07 7.25 -3.46
C LEU A 98 3.40 6.53 -2.14
N PRO A 99 3.52 5.19 -2.14
CA PRO A 99 3.84 4.43 -0.93
C PRO A 99 5.18 4.84 -0.31
N SER A 100 5.20 4.95 1.02
CA SER A 100 6.40 5.19 1.80
C SER A 100 7.13 3.87 2.03
N ALA A 101 8.34 3.73 1.48
CA ALA A 101 9.18 2.56 1.73
C ALA A 101 9.69 2.47 3.17
N ARG A 102 9.82 3.61 3.85
CA ARG A 102 10.30 3.68 5.24
C ARG A 102 9.19 3.56 6.28
N CYS A 103 7.94 3.82 5.89
CA CYS A 103 6.80 3.93 6.81
C CYS A 103 7.08 4.87 8.00
N GLU A 104 7.80 5.97 7.77
CA GLU A 104 8.07 7.02 8.76
C GLU A 104 7.18 8.24 8.50
N PHE A 105 6.54 8.74 9.55
CA PHE A 105 5.56 9.83 9.50
C PHE A 105 5.81 10.83 10.62
N HIS A 106 5.50 12.11 10.44
CA HIS A 106 5.56 13.11 11.49
C HIS A 106 4.19 13.31 12.13
N ASN A 107 4.18 13.91 13.31
CA ASN A 107 2.94 14.39 13.91
C ASN A 107 2.23 15.36 12.95
N GLY A 108 0.93 15.16 12.77
CA GLY A 108 0.10 15.99 11.88
C GLY A 108 0.08 15.55 10.42
N ASP A 109 0.93 14.60 10.01
CA ASP A 109 0.84 14.01 8.67
C ASP A 109 -0.50 13.30 8.45
N ASN A 110 -0.88 13.19 7.18
CA ASN A 110 -1.91 12.26 6.76
C ASN A 110 -1.28 10.88 6.52
N LEU A 111 -1.68 9.90 7.33
CA LEU A 111 -1.38 8.49 7.07
C LEU A 111 -2.39 7.97 6.06
N ILE A 112 -2.02 8.02 4.79
CA ILE A 112 -2.80 7.40 3.71
C ILE A 112 -2.58 5.90 3.76
N PHE A 113 -3.65 5.14 3.69
CA PHE A 113 -3.60 3.68 3.55
C PHE A 113 -4.33 3.27 2.28
N TYR A 114 -3.67 2.40 1.51
CA TYR A 114 -4.15 1.87 0.24
C TYR A 114 -4.10 0.35 0.27
N PHE A 115 -5.22 -0.31 -0.03
CA PHE A 115 -5.28 -1.75 -0.23
C PHE A 115 -6.47 -2.14 -1.10
N ASP A 116 -6.44 -3.35 -1.63
CA ASP A 116 -7.52 -3.94 -2.42
C ASP A 116 -8.20 -5.07 -1.63
N VAL A 117 -9.53 -5.15 -1.75
CA VAL A 117 -10.37 -6.25 -1.26
C VAL A 117 -10.77 -7.14 -2.44
N TYR A 118 -10.57 -8.44 -2.31
CA TYR A 118 -10.83 -9.45 -3.34
C TYR A 118 -11.96 -10.40 -2.92
N ASN A 119 -12.52 -11.11 -3.91
CA ASN A 119 -13.53 -12.15 -3.73
C ASN A 119 -14.80 -11.69 -3.00
N VAL A 120 -15.14 -10.42 -3.16
CA VAL A 120 -16.31 -9.80 -2.54
C VAL A 120 -17.57 -10.32 -3.22
N ARG A 121 -18.58 -10.68 -2.42
CA ARG A 121 -19.92 -11.02 -2.94
C ARG A 121 -20.63 -9.76 -3.42
N LEU A 122 -21.35 -9.89 -4.53
CA LEU A 122 -22.07 -8.80 -5.16
C LEU A 122 -23.58 -9.00 -5.04
N GLN A 123 -24.29 -7.89 -4.86
CA GLN A 123 -25.74 -7.85 -4.99
C GLN A 123 -26.17 -8.02 -6.45
N ALA A 124 -27.48 -8.15 -6.69
CA ALA A 124 -28.04 -8.24 -8.03
C ALA A 124 -27.71 -7.03 -8.92
N ASP A 125 -27.53 -5.84 -8.33
CA ASP A 125 -27.14 -4.61 -9.03
C ASP A 125 -25.61 -4.48 -9.25
N LYS A 126 -24.85 -5.55 -8.96
CA LYS A 126 -23.39 -5.62 -9.03
C LYS A 126 -22.65 -4.65 -8.09
N LYS A 127 -23.28 -4.21 -7.00
CA LYS A 127 -22.60 -3.48 -5.92
C LYS A 127 -22.21 -4.39 -4.77
N THR A 128 -21.20 -3.95 -4.05
CA THR A 128 -20.72 -4.58 -2.83
C THR A 128 -21.50 -4.14 -1.60
N ASP A 129 -21.28 -4.85 -0.49
CA ASP A 129 -21.73 -4.46 0.83
C ASP A 129 -20.64 -4.79 1.86
N LEU A 130 -19.63 -3.91 1.90
CA LEU A 130 -18.50 -4.05 2.82
C LEU A 130 -18.61 -3.03 3.95
N SER A 131 -18.28 -3.44 5.17
CA SER A 131 -17.96 -2.52 6.27
C SER A 131 -16.47 -2.58 6.59
N VAL A 132 -15.85 -1.42 6.77
CA VAL A 132 -14.45 -1.29 7.14
C VAL A 132 -14.34 -0.56 8.48
N GLU A 133 -13.67 -1.20 9.44
CA GLU A 133 -13.25 -0.59 10.71
C GLU A 133 -11.73 -0.42 10.69
N VAL A 134 -11.25 0.71 11.20
CA VAL A 134 -9.83 1.03 11.28
C VAL A 134 -9.49 1.53 12.67
N PHE A 135 -8.37 1.08 13.23
CA PHE A 135 -7.82 1.58 14.48
C PHE A 135 -6.31 1.51 14.50
N LEU A 136 -5.70 2.29 15.39
CA LEU A 136 -4.26 2.25 15.62
C LEU A 136 -3.95 1.49 16.91
N LEU A 137 -2.84 0.75 16.89
CA LEU A 137 -2.22 0.17 18.07
C LEU A 137 -0.89 0.88 18.35
N GLN A 138 -0.58 1.09 19.63
CA GLN A 138 0.74 1.45 20.13
C GLN A 138 1.08 0.46 21.24
N ASP A 139 2.22 -0.24 21.13
CA ASP A 139 2.61 -1.31 22.07
C ASP A 139 1.50 -2.36 22.29
N GLY A 140 0.77 -2.70 21.22
CA GLY A 140 -0.35 -3.63 21.24
C GLY A 140 -1.65 -3.09 21.88
N ARG A 141 -1.68 -1.83 22.33
CA ARG A 141 -2.86 -1.20 22.92
C ARG A 141 -3.53 -0.25 21.94
N ARG A 142 -4.87 -0.26 21.90
CA ARG A 142 -5.64 0.63 21.03
C ARG A 142 -5.41 2.09 21.43
N VAL A 143 -4.97 2.89 20.46
CA VAL A 143 -4.86 4.34 20.62
C VAL A 143 -6.26 4.93 20.69
N ASN A 144 -6.48 5.86 21.61
CA ASN A 144 -7.76 6.53 21.77
C ASN A 144 -7.98 7.60 20.67
N LEU A 145 -8.22 7.14 19.45
CA LEU A 145 -8.64 7.96 18.32
C LEU A 145 -10.02 7.50 17.88
N ASN A 146 -10.94 8.46 17.74
CA ASN A 146 -12.27 8.19 17.20
C ASN A 146 -12.20 8.12 15.68
N LEU A 147 -12.05 6.91 15.15
CA LEU A 147 -12.07 6.63 13.71
C LEU A 147 -13.41 5.96 13.38
N PRO A 148 -14.32 6.63 12.66
CA PRO A 148 -15.61 6.04 12.32
C PRO A 148 -15.41 4.87 11.36
N SER A 149 -16.14 3.78 11.58
CA SER A 149 -16.30 2.76 10.56
C SER A 149 -17.08 3.33 9.37
N TYR A 150 -16.85 2.76 8.19
CA TYR A 150 -17.54 3.18 6.98
C TYR A 150 -17.96 2.00 6.14
N ARG A 151 -19.01 2.21 5.34
CA ARG A 151 -19.55 1.21 4.42
C ARG A 151 -19.13 1.52 3.00
N LEU A 152 -18.80 0.50 2.22
CA LEU A 152 -18.53 0.59 0.79
C LEU A 152 -19.63 -0.16 0.05
N SER A 153 -20.34 0.56 -0.83
CA SER A 153 -21.33 -0.01 -1.74
C SER A 153 -21.05 0.50 -3.14
N GLN A 154 -20.04 -0.10 -3.76
CA GLN A 154 -19.54 0.27 -5.08
C GLN A 154 -19.41 -0.97 -5.95
N SER A 155 -19.34 -0.77 -7.26
CA SER A 155 -18.97 -1.86 -8.17
C SER A 155 -17.49 -2.22 -8.01
N VAL A 156 -17.15 -3.45 -8.38
CA VAL A 156 -15.77 -3.90 -8.45
C VAL A 156 -15.07 -3.33 -9.68
N THR A 157 -13.77 -3.13 -9.56
CA THR A 157 -12.89 -2.74 -10.67
C THR A 157 -12.58 -3.96 -11.52
N GLU A 158 -12.68 -3.83 -12.85
CA GLU A 158 -12.34 -4.86 -13.84
C GLU A 158 -11.01 -4.54 -14.55
N PRO A 159 -10.30 -5.51 -15.17
CA PRO A 159 -10.65 -6.93 -15.37
C PRO A 159 -10.25 -7.85 -14.20
N PHE A 160 -9.71 -7.29 -13.12
CA PHE A 160 -9.35 -8.03 -11.91
C PHE A 160 -10.28 -7.59 -10.78
N PRO A 161 -11.43 -8.29 -10.58
CA PRO A 161 -12.48 -7.90 -9.64
C PRO A 161 -11.94 -7.58 -8.26
N ARG A 162 -11.96 -6.29 -7.91
CA ARG A 162 -11.52 -5.80 -6.59
C ARG A 162 -12.21 -4.51 -6.18
N VAL A 163 -12.25 -4.28 -4.87
CA VAL A 163 -12.64 -3.01 -4.27
C VAL A 163 -11.39 -2.34 -3.72
N THR A 164 -11.01 -1.20 -4.31
CA THR A 164 -9.87 -0.42 -3.81
C THR A 164 -10.31 0.47 -2.67
N VAL A 165 -9.59 0.40 -1.56
CA VAL A 165 -9.73 1.28 -0.41
C VAL A 165 -8.52 2.20 -0.36
N ALA A 166 -8.76 3.50 -0.47
CA ALA A 166 -7.75 4.53 -0.29
C ALA A 166 -8.34 5.66 0.55
N ARG A 167 -7.89 5.78 1.80
CA ARG A 167 -8.31 6.83 2.74
C ARG A 167 -7.11 7.26 3.58
N PHE A 168 -7.30 8.25 4.44
CA PHE A 168 -6.26 8.71 5.35
C PHE A 168 -6.76 8.87 6.79
N ILE A 169 -5.82 8.83 7.73
CA ILE A 169 -6.00 9.21 9.13
C ILE A 169 -5.05 10.37 9.42
N GLN A 170 -5.52 11.41 10.12
CA GLN A 170 -4.63 12.47 10.60
C GLN A 170 -3.87 11.98 11.83
N LEU A 171 -2.55 12.11 11.82
CA LEU A 171 -1.67 11.72 12.92
C LEU A 171 -1.44 12.85 13.94
N ALA A 172 -2.26 13.90 13.89
CA ALA A 172 -2.17 15.02 14.81
C ALA A 172 -2.37 14.55 16.26
N GLY A 173 -1.45 14.94 17.14
CA GLY A 173 -1.50 14.57 18.56
C GLY A 173 -0.91 13.19 18.93
N LEU A 174 -0.39 12.43 17.97
CA LEU A 174 0.37 11.21 18.27
C LEU A 174 1.81 11.53 18.69
N ALA A 175 2.26 10.92 19.79
CA ALA A 175 3.66 11.01 20.19
C ALA A 175 4.55 10.22 19.22
N ALA A 176 5.84 10.56 19.16
CA ALA A 176 6.81 9.75 18.44
C ALA A 176 6.88 8.32 19.02
N GLY A 177 7.05 7.32 18.15
CA GLY A 177 7.08 5.91 18.53
C GLY A 177 6.52 4.99 17.44
N ASP A 178 6.51 3.69 17.74
CA ASP A 178 6.04 2.66 16.82
C ASP A 178 4.54 2.41 16.98
N TYR A 179 3.86 2.30 15.83
CA TYR A 179 2.43 2.09 15.74
C TYR A 179 2.10 0.99 14.73
N SER A 180 0.89 0.47 14.82
CA SER A 180 0.31 -0.38 13.78
C SER A 180 -1.07 0.12 13.40
N LEU A 181 -1.29 0.32 12.10
CA LEU A 181 -2.61 0.46 11.53
C LEU A 181 -3.24 -0.92 11.43
N VAL A 182 -4.43 -1.11 11.99
CA VAL A 182 -5.23 -2.33 11.85
C VAL A 182 -6.49 -2.01 11.09
N VAL A 183 -6.79 -2.85 10.10
CA VAL A 183 -8.00 -2.75 9.28
C VAL A 183 -8.77 -4.06 9.38
N ASN A 184 -10.05 -3.96 9.70
CA ASN A 184 -11.00 -5.06 9.67
C ASN A 184 -12.02 -4.80 8.56
N VAL A 185 -12.15 -5.73 7.63
CA VAL A 185 -13.13 -5.67 6.55
C VAL A 185 -14.12 -6.82 6.74
N ARG A 186 -15.42 -6.52 6.66
CA ARG A 186 -16.49 -7.51 6.67
C ARG A 186 -17.32 -7.39 5.40
N ASP A 187 -17.54 -8.51 4.75
CA ASP A 187 -18.52 -8.67 3.66
C ASP A 187 -19.85 -9.14 4.27
N ALA A 188 -20.87 -8.29 4.22
CA ALA A 188 -22.17 -8.59 4.80
C ALA A 188 -22.96 -9.64 4.01
N LEU A 189 -22.68 -9.81 2.71
CA LEU A 189 -23.40 -10.76 1.85
C LEU A 189 -22.79 -12.15 1.92
N ALA A 190 -21.46 -12.23 2.11
CA ALA A 190 -20.75 -13.49 2.32
C ALA A 190 -20.73 -13.94 3.79
N GLU A 191 -21.05 -13.03 4.72
CA GLU A 191 -20.84 -13.19 6.17
C GLU A 191 -19.38 -13.51 6.54
N GLN A 192 -18.43 -13.03 5.74
CA GLN A 192 -17.00 -13.23 5.94
C GLN A 192 -16.33 -11.96 6.48
N SER A 193 -15.21 -12.14 7.17
CA SER A 193 -14.40 -11.02 7.67
C SER A 193 -12.93 -11.34 7.52
N GLN A 194 -12.14 -10.31 7.24
CA GLN A 194 -10.69 -10.41 7.10
C GLN A 194 -10.02 -9.21 7.76
N SER A 195 -8.86 -9.44 8.36
CA SER A 195 -8.07 -8.42 9.04
C SER A 195 -6.68 -8.32 8.44
N ALA A 196 -6.17 -7.10 8.34
CA ALA A 196 -4.80 -6.84 7.94
C ALA A 196 -4.22 -5.73 8.80
N HIS A 197 -2.90 -5.67 8.88
CA HIS A 197 -2.20 -4.60 9.59
C HIS A 197 -0.96 -4.14 8.83
N ALA A 198 -0.53 -2.91 9.10
CA ALA A 198 0.73 -2.36 8.63
C ALA A 198 1.38 -1.53 9.74
N SER A 199 2.67 -1.75 9.95
CA SER A 199 3.47 -1.03 10.94
C SER A 199 4.03 0.27 10.37
N PHE A 200 4.14 1.28 11.23
CA PHE A 200 4.77 2.55 10.92
C PHE A 200 5.34 3.20 12.18
N THR A 201 6.22 4.18 11.98
CA THR A 201 6.83 4.93 13.08
C THR A 201 6.45 6.40 12.94
N VAL A 202 6.02 7.02 14.04
CA VAL A 202 5.92 8.48 14.14
C VAL A 202 7.28 9.00 14.62
N VAL A 203 7.88 9.89 13.83
CA VAL A 203 9.16 10.55 14.12
C VAL A 203 8.92 12.03 14.46
N ASN A 204 9.90 12.63 15.14
CA ASN A 204 9.87 14.05 15.49
C ASN A 204 10.22 14.93 14.30
#